data_AF-A0AAU6E215-F1
#
_entry.id   AF-A0AAU6E215-F1
#
_cell.length_a   1.000
_cell.length_b   1.000
_cell.length_c   1.000
_cell.angle_alpha   90.00
_cell.angle_beta   90.00
_cell.angle_gamma   90.00
#
_symmetry.space_group_name_H-M   'P 1'
#
loop_
_entity.id
_entity.type
_entity.pdbx_description
1 polymer ?
#
loop_
_entity_poly.entity_id
_entity_poly.type
_entity_poly.pdbx_seq_one_letter_code
_entity_poly.pdbx_strand_id
1 'polypeptide(L)'
;MRDEIDMDVSPVYPFSWQAATLNAIMRGTFKPISDLLLRNDVGVAAASRIVALAGRVPFRLPVHVQVTPDETGPCPGEWVRAGEDLDEDKVLLYFHGGGYFACSPATHRPITWRLSAATRRPVLAVDYRQGPVHRPAEALEDAIAAYRCLLEHGYDPADVVFGGDSAGGHLTLATLLALRDRGMPLPVAAVCLSPWADLTGAPRRVNRLLDPMIPAGRVDWLARRWTAGLDPHDPLLSPVLGDYTGLPPLMVVTGSTEVLRDEGRRVAERARAAGVPVTYEEWPRMPHVFAILADVVPEAREVYPHIARFLTAAQDLLPVRDGSKRRLAMPDLAASDLAASDLSGPDLLLPGLPVPDLPAPDLAPEDVAAPVLRKRSARPGSAAA
;
A
#
# COMPACT_ATOMS: atom_id res chain seq x y z
N MET A 1 -20.95 -2.03 -15.82
CA MET A 1 -19.87 -2.74 -15.12
C MET A 1 -18.50 -2.26 -15.53
N ARG A 2 -17.95 -2.53 -16.74
CA ARG A 2 -16.62 -1.97 -17.11
C ARG A 2 -16.59 -0.43 -17.12
N ASP A 3 -17.64 0.19 -17.66
CA ASP A 3 -17.78 1.66 -17.68
C ASP A 3 -17.97 2.27 -16.28
N GLU A 4 -18.29 1.48 -15.25
CA GLU A 4 -18.44 1.96 -13.86
C GLU A 4 -17.10 2.11 -13.14
N ILE A 5 -16.04 1.49 -13.66
CA ILE A 5 -14.69 1.53 -13.08
C ILE A 5 -13.62 1.95 -14.08
N ASP A 6 -13.99 2.36 -15.30
CA ASP A 6 -13.08 2.96 -16.27
C ASP A 6 -13.47 4.42 -16.50
N MET A 7 -13.00 5.29 -15.60
CA MET A 7 -13.40 6.69 -15.56
C MET A 7 -12.36 7.57 -14.86
N ASP A 8 -12.38 8.85 -15.22
CA ASP A 8 -11.71 9.90 -14.48
C ASP A 8 -12.75 10.67 -13.66
N VAL A 9 -12.55 10.76 -12.35
CA VAL A 9 -13.45 11.42 -11.41
C VAL A 9 -12.73 12.59 -10.77
N SER A 10 -13.38 13.75 -10.70
CA SER A 10 -12.95 14.82 -9.80
C SER A 10 -14.09 15.12 -8.84
N PRO A 11 -14.10 14.47 -7.65
CA PRO A 11 -15.22 14.60 -6.73
C PRO A 11 -15.35 16.05 -6.24
N VAL A 12 -16.57 16.58 -6.30
CA VAL A 12 -16.86 17.94 -5.87
C VAL A 12 -17.45 17.89 -4.47
N TYR A 13 -16.58 18.06 -3.48
CA TYR A 13 -16.97 18.25 -2.08
C TYR A 13 -16.74 19.71 -1.66
N PRO A 14 -17.58 20.27 -0.76
CA PRO A 14 -17.31 21.57 -0.18
C PRO A 14 -15.96 21.57 0.52
N PHE A 15 -15.05 22.45 0.08
CA PHE A 15 -13.72 22.54 0.67
C PHE A 15 -13.82 22.98 2.13
N SER A 16 -13.45 22.09 3.04
CA SER A 16 -13.64 22.25 4.46
C SER A 16 -12.62 23.20 5.07
N TRP A 17 -13.01 23.88 6.16
CA TRP A 17 -12.07 24.72 6.91
C TRP A 17 -10.97 23.86 7.56
N GLN A 18 -11.26 22.58 7.87
CA GLN A 18 -10.28 21.63 8.38
C GLN A 18 -9.18 21.36 7.37
N ALA A 19 -9.56 21.05 6.12
CA ALA A 19 -8.60 20.88 5.02
C ALA A 19 -7.79 22.16 4.79
N ALA A 20 -8.46 23.33 4.79
CA ALA A 20 -7.78 24.62 4.66
C ALA A 20 -6.72 24.85 5.76
N THR A 21 -7.11 24.59 7.01
CA THR A 21 -6.27 24.82 8.19
C THR A 21 -5.09 23.85 8.22
N LEU A 22 -5.34 22.58 7.97
CA LEU A 22 -4.30 21.56 7.97
C LEU A 22 -3.30 21.77 6.83
N ASN A 23 -3.76 22.14 5.64
CA ASN A 23 -2.87 22.51 4.53
C ASN A 23 -1.98 23.71 4.89
N ALA A 24 -2.51 24.70 5.62
CA ALA A 24 -1.71 25.83 6.10
C ALA A 24 -0.67 25.40 7.15
N ILE A 25 -1.05 24.54 8.10
CA ILE A 25 -0.15 23.99 9.12
C ILE A 25 0.97 23.19 8.44
N MET A 26 0.63 22.23 7.57
CA MET A 26 1.61 21.41 6.87
C MET A 26 2.61 22.26 6.09
N ARG A 27 2.13 23.30 5.39
CA ARG A 27 2.99 24.23 4.65
C ARG A 27 3.94 25.00 5.56
N GLY A 28 3.48 25.40 6.74
CA GLY A 28 4.27 26.17 7.70
C GLY A 28 5.23 25.33 8.54
N THR A 29 4.98 24.02 8.71
CA THR A 29 5.74 23.17 9.62
C THR A 29 6.28 21.90 8.95
N PHE A 30 5.41 20.99 8.49
CA PHE A 30 5.80 19.70 7.92
C PHE A 30 6.70 19.85 6.69
N LYS A 31 6.37 20.76 5.76
CA LYS A 31 7.16 20.96 4.53
C LYS A 31 8.56 21.52 4.80
N PRO A 32 8.74 22.57 5.64
CA PRO A 32 10.08 23.01 6.04
C PRO A 32 10.89 21.95 6.80
N ILE A 33 10.25 21.20 7.70
CA ILE A 33 10.92 20.14 8.49
C ILE A 33 11.36 19.00 7.56
N SER A 34 10.49 18.54 6.66
CA SER A 34 10.85 17.51 5.67
C SER A 34 11.91 18.02 4.70
N ASP A 35 11.88 19.28 4.28
CA ASP A 35 12.94 19.88 3.46
C ASP A 35 14.30 19.88 4.18
N LEU A 36 14.33 19.99 5.50
CA LEU A 36 15.54 19.93 6.30
C LEU A 36 16.03 18.49 6.51
N LEU A 37 15.13 17.57 6.87
CA LEU A 37 15.47 16.19 7.18
C LEU A 37 15.88 15.40 5.93
N LEU A 38 15.25 15.66 4.78
CA LEU A 38 15.53 14.93 3.52
C LEU A 38 16.67 15.56 2.71
N ARG A 39 17.68 16.14 3.39
CA ARG A 39 18.86 16.75 2.73
C ARG A 39 20.02 15.79 2.55
N ASN A 40 20.12 14.79 3.41
CA ASN A 40 21.21 13.84 3.44
C ASN A 40 20.80 12.58 4.21
N ASP A 41 21.63 11.53 4.12
CA ASP A 41 21.35 10.23 4.73
C ASP A 41 21.21 10.28 6.27
N VAL A 42 21.95 11.18 6.94
CA VAL A 42 21.83 11.39 8.39
C VAL A 42 20.45 11.94 8.76
N GLY A 43 19.96 12.91 7.99
CA GLY A 43 18.64 13.48 8.20
C GLY A 43 17.51 12.49 7.89
N VAL A 44 17.67 11.65 6.88
CA VAL A 44 16.76 10.53 6.58
C VAL A 44 16.71 9.54 7.74
N ALA A 45 17.87 9.13 8.27
CA ALA A 45 17.94 8.25 9.43
C ALA A 45 17.32 8.90 10.68
N ALA A 46 17.51 10.21 10.88
CA ALA A 46 16.87 10.94 11.97
C ALA A 46 15.35 10.99 11.81
N ALA A 47 14.84 11.27 10.61
CA ALA A 47 13.40 11.25 10.30
C ALA A 47 12.79 9.87 10.58
N SER A 48 13.44 8.80 10.12
CA SER A 48 13.04 7.42 10.38
C SER A 48 12.91 7.14 11.88
N ARG A 49 13.91 7.53 12.68
CA ARG A 49 13.88 7.36 14.15
C ARG A 49 12.79 8.18 14.83
N ILE A 50 12.56 9.42 14.39
CA ILE A 50 11.49 10.27 14.93
C ILE A 50 10.12 9.63 14.66
N VAL A 51 9.89 9.16 13.45
CA VAL A 51 8.64 8.48 13.07
C VAL A 51 8.47 7.18 13.84
N ALA A 52 9.51 6.36 13.96
CA ALA A 52 9.47 5.13 14.73
C ALA A 52 9.14 5.38 16.21
N LEU A 53 9.70 6.43 16.82
CA LEU A 53 9.38 6.82 18.19
C LEU A 53 7.95 7.35 18.32
N ALA A 54 7.50 8.18 17.38
CA ALA A 54 6.13 8.68 17.36
C ALA A 54 5.10 7.55 17.18
N GLY A 55 5.43 6.53 16.38
CA GLY A 55 4.59 5.34 16.19
C GLY A 55 4.43 4.46 17.44
N ARG A 56 5.30 4.61 18.45
CA ARG A 56 5.15 3.95 19.76
C ARG A 56 4.14 4.64 20.67
N VAL A 57 3.76 5.89 20.36
CA VAL A 57 2.72 6.58 21.11
C VAL A 57 1.38 5.97 20.71
N PRO A 58 0.63 5.37 21.65
CA PRO A 58 -0.60 4.68 21.32
C PRO A 58 -1.64 5.69 20.79
N PHE A 59 -1.94 5.59 19.50
CA PHE A 59 -3.14 6.21 18.95
C PHE A 59 -4.35 5.47 19.51
N ARG A 60 -5.32 6.23 20.06
CA ARG A 60 -6.61 5.64 20.45
C ARG A 60 -7.36 5.23 19.19
N LEU A 61 -7.28 3.95 18.86
CA LEU A 61 -8.15 3.35 17.85
C LEU A 61 -9.59 3.30 18.39
N PRO A 62 -10.59 3.37 17.49
CA PRO A 62 -11.96 3.07 17.89
C PRO A 62 -12.07 1.67 18.52
N VAL A 63 -12.97 1.51 19.50
CA VAL A 63 -13.12 0.27 20.29
C VAL A 63 -13.48 -0.97 19.46
N HIS A 64 -14.01 -0.78 18.25
CA HIS A 64 -14.38 -1.86 17.34
C HIS A 64 -13.20 -2.32 16.45
N VAL A 65 -12.05 -1.66 16.53
CA VAL A 65 -10.86 -2.02 15.74
C VAL A 65 -10.04 -3.04 16.51
N GLN A 66 -9.82 -4.19 15.89
CA GLN A 66 -8.92 -5.23 16.39
C GLN A 66 -7.64 -5.22 15.55
N VAL A 67 -6.50 -5.25 16.23
CA VAL A 67 -5.18 -5.36 15.61
C VAL A 67 -4.45 -6.54 16.23
N THR A 68 -4.01 -7.47 15.41
CA THR A 68 -3.22 -8.64 15.85
C THR A 68 -1.97 -8.76 15.01
N PRO A 69 -0.79 -9.06 15.59
CA PRO A 69 0.40 -9.37 14.80
C PRO A 69 0.12 -10.46 13.77
N ASP A 70 0.76 -10.37 12.60
CA ASP A 70 0.83 -11.49 11.67
C ASP A 70 2.05 -12.35 11.98
N GLU A 71 1.81 -13.62 12.30
CA GLU A 71 2.85 -14.62 12.57
C GLU A 71 2.90 -15.68 11.46
N THR A 72 2.10 -15.51 10.40
CA THR A 72 1.87 -16.55 9.39
C THR A 72 2.84 -16.49 8.21
N GLY A 73 3.44 -15.32 7.94
CA GLY A 73 4.33 -15.10 6.82
C GLY A 73 5.81 -14.87 7.18
N PRO A 74 6.70 -14.90 6.16
CA PRO A 74 8.12 -14.59 6.32
C PRO A 74 8.39 -13.08 6.52
N CYS A 75 7.41 -12.22 6.21
CA CYS A 75 7.50 -10.79 6.45
C CYS A 75 6.57 -10.42 7.61
N PRO A 76 7.07 -9.72 8.65
CA PRO A 76 6.22 -9.25 9.75
C PRO A 76 5.11 -8.33 9.24
N GLY A 77 4.02 -8.26 10.00
CA GLY A 77 2.92 -7.37 9.70
C GLY A 77 1.88 -7.36 10.81
N GLU A 78 0.74 -6.76 10.53
CA GLU A 78 -0.42 -6.84 11.41
C GLU A 78 -1.71 -7.00 10.61
N TRP A 79 -2.61 -7.81 11.16
CA TRP A 79 -3.98 -7.91 10.72
C TRP A 79 -4.81 -6.82 11.40
N VAL A 80 -5.55 -6.05 10.60
CA VAL A 80 -6.49 -5.03 11.06
C VAL A 80 -7.90 -5.43 10.65
N ARG A 81 -8.80 -5.48 11.64
CA ARG A 81 -10.22 -5.83 11.49
C ARG A 81 -11.09 -4.73 12.10
N ALA A 82 -11.97 -4.12 11.32
CA ALA A 82 -12.69 -2.92 11.78
C ALA A 82 -14.13 -2.76 11.24
N GLY A 83 -14.81 -3.85 10.90
CA GLY A 83 -16.20 -3.82 10.43
C GLY A 83 -17.07 -4.86 11.12
N GLU A 84 -18.38 -4.65 11.07
CA GLU A 84 -19.37 -5.70 11.36
C GLU A 84 -19.40 -6.66 10.17
N ASP A 85 -19.47 -7.97 10.44
CA ASP A 85 -19.59 -9.02 9.42
C ASP A 85 -18.50 -8.97 8.31
N LEU A 86 -17.23 -8.96 8.71
CA LEU A 86 -16.09 -9.09 7.79
C LEU A 86 -16.17 -10.41 7.02
N ASP A 87 -15.81 -10.37 5.74
CA ASP A 87 -15.63 -11.56 4.92
C ASP A 87 -14.19 -12.07 5.09
N GLU A 88 -13.98 -13.00 6.03
CA GLU A 88 -12.65 -13.55 6.36
C GLU A 88 -12.10 -14.47 5.25
N ASP A 89 -12.87 -14.78 4.20
CA ASP A 89 -12.36 -15.44 2.99
C ASP A 89 -11.70 -14.44 2.02
N LYS A 90 -11.81 -13.13 2.28
CA LYS A 90 -11.20 -12.05 1.50
C LYS A 90 -10.13 -11.32 2.29
N VAL A 91 -9.21 -10.68 1.59
CA VAL A 91 -8.14 -9.90 2.24
C VAL A 91 -7.74 -8.71 1.38
N LEU A 92 -7.38 -7.61 2.05
CA LEU A 92 -6.69 -6.48 1.44
C LEU A 92 -5.24 -6.47 1.96
N LEU A 93 -4.28 -6.74 1.08
CA LEU A 93 -2.85 -6.65 1.37
C LEU A 93 -2.40 -5.21 1.19
N TYR A 94 -1.94 -4.57 2.27
CA TYR A 94 -1.63 -3.15 2.31
C TYR A 94 -0.14 -2.87 2.50
N PHE A 95 0.41 -2.00 1.65
CA PHE A 95 1.77 -1.50 1.72
C PHE A 95 1.76 -0.04 2.14
N HIS A 96 2.35 0.27 3.29
CA HIS A 96 2.35 1.64 3.81
C HIS A 96 3.29 2.58 3.05
N GLY A 97 2.99 3.87 3.05
CA GLY A 97 3.90 4.92 2.59
C GLY A 97 5.07 5.18 3.55
N GLY A 98 5.79 6.28 3.32
CA GLY A 98 6.97 6.66 4.13
C GLY A 98 8.28 6.73 3.36
N GLY A 99 8.21 6.79 2.02
CA GLY A 99 9.38 7.01 1.17
C GLY A 99 10.40 5.88 1.18
N TYR A 100 9.99 4.66 1.58
CA TYR A 100 10.86 3.50 1.77
C TYR A 100 11.95 3.69 2.85
N PHE A 101 11.81 4.60 3.82
CA PHE A 101 12.75 4.72 4.95
C PHE A 101 12.09 4.97 6.31
N ALA A 102 10.78 5.19 6.33
CA ALA A 102 10.04 5.54 7.52
C ALA A 102 8.64 4.92 7.48
N CYS A 103 7.92 5.10 8.59
CA CYS A 103 6.60 4.54 8.85
C CYS A 103 6.65 3.02 9.07
N SER A 104 5.49 2.48 9.38
CA SER A 104 5.24 1.06 9.68
C SER A 104 3.73 0.82 9.60
N PRO A 105 3.25 -0.44 9.67
CA PRO A 105 1.83 -0.73 9.78
C PRO A 105 1.12 0.08 10.87
N ALA A 106 1.75 0.23 12.04
CA ALA A 106 1.21 0.98 13.16
C ALA A 106 0.90 2.45 12.82
N THR A 107 1.76 3.12 12.06
CA THR A 107 1.56 4.51 11.62
C THR A 107 0.43 4.67 10.60
N HIS A 108 0.06 3.58 9.90
CA HIS A 108 -0.94 3.57 8.84
C HIS A 108 -2.29 2.96 9.27
N ARG A 109 -2.42 2.58 10.55
CA ARG A 109 -3.69 2.14 11.14
C ARG A 109 -4.88 3.04 10.79
N PRO A 110 -4.79 4.40 10.79
CA PRO A 110 -5.90 5.26 10.40
C PRO A 110 -6.46 5.00 9.00
N ILE A 111 -5.63 4.54 8.06
CA ILE A 111 -6.07 4.11 6.72
C ILE A 111 -6.58 2.68 6.77
N THR A 112 -5.80 1.75 7.33
CA THR A 112 -6.07 0.31 7.22
C THR A 112 -7.35 -0.10 7.94
N TRP A 113 -7.66 0.48 9.10
CA TRP A 113 -8.94 0.18 9.77
C TRP A 113 -10.12 0.71 8.95
N ARG A 114 -10.01 1.88 8.31
CA ARG A 114 -11.08 2.44 7.48
C ARG A 114 -11.28 1.66 6.18
N LEU A 115 -10.19 1.19 5.58
CA LEU A 115 -10.25 0.25 4.46
C LEU A 115 -10.93 -1.05 4.88
N SER A 116 -10.58 -1.61 6.04
CA SER A 116 -11.22 -2.82 6.54
C SER A 116 -12.73 -2.63 6.72
N ALA A 117 -13.12 -1.54 7.39
CA ALA A 117 -14.52 -1.19 7.62
C ALA A 117 -15.31 -0.99 6.31
N ALA A 118 -14.77 -0.17 5.38
CA ALA A 118 -15.47 0.21 4.17
C ALA A 118 -15.57 -0.94 3.15
N THR A 119 -14.55 -1.80 3.08
CA THR A 119 -14.48 -2.89 2.10
C THR A 119 -14.99 -4.23 2.64
N ARG A 120 -15.27 -4.31 3.94
CA ARG A 120 -15.66 -5.52 4.68
C ARG A 120 -14.64 -6.66 4.55
N ARG A 121 -13.35 -6.30 4.55
CA ARG A 121 -12.22 -7.24 4.45
C ARG A 121 -11.28 -7.04 5.63
N PRO A 122 -10.71 -8.10 6.21
CA PRO A 122 -9.47 -7.98 6.96
C PRO A 122 -8.38 -7.31 6.11
N VAL A 123 -7.58 -6.46 6.72
CA VAL A 123 -6.41 -5.85 6.07
C VAL A 123 -5.15 -6.46 6.67
N LEU A 124 -4.28 -7.03 5.83
CA LEU A 124 -2.93 -7.41 6.21
C LEU A 124 -1.98 -6.27 5.84
N ALA A 125 -1.51 -5.51 6.82
CA ALA A 125 -0.55 -4.44 6.62
C ALA A 125 0.87 -4.96 6.84
N VAL A 126 1.69 -4.94 5.79
CA VAL A 126 3.02 -5.55 5.77
C VAL A 126 4.07 -4.58 6.31
N ASP A 127 4.93 -5.04 7.21
CA ASP A 127 6.10 -4.31 7.72
C ASP A 127 7.34 -4.65 6.86
N TYR A 128 7.28 -4.24 5.59
CA TYR A 128 8.29 -4.58 4.58
C TYR A 128 9.63 -3.91 4.89
N ARG A 129 10.74 -4.53 4.49
CA ARG A 129 12.09 -4.01 4.67
C ARG A 129 12.27 -2.63 4.04
N GLN A 130 12.88 -1.71 4.77
CA GLN A 130 13.06 -0.32 4.36
C GLN A 130 14.53 0.12 4.36
N GLY A 131 14.82 1.15 3.57
CA GLY A 131 16.08 1.86 3.58
C GLY A 131 16.31 2.65 4.88
N PRO A 132 17.53 3.16 5.09
CA PRO A 132 18.69 3.02 4.21
C PRO A 132 19.41 1.66 4.33
N VAL A 133 18.95 0.76 5.22
CA VAL A 133 19.55 -0.57 5.41
C VAL A 133 19.22 -1.48 4.23
N HIS A 134 17.97 -1.46 3.78
CA HIS A 134 17.48 -2.30 2.70
C HIS A 134 17.18 -1.52 1.42
N ARG A 135 17.21 -2.20 0.28
CA ARG A 135 16.91 -1.63 -1.04
C ARG A 135 15.45 -1.82 -1.46
N PRO A 136 14.95 -1.07 -2.47
CA PRO A 136 13.62 -1.28 -3.03
C PRO A 136 13.34 -2.72 -3.49
N ALA A 137 14.36 -3.44 -3.97
CA ALA A 137 14.23 -4.84 -4.36
C ALA A 137 13.82 -5.74 -3.18
N GLU A 138 14.37 -5.50 -1.99
CA GLU A 138 14.04 -6.26 -0.78
C GLU A 138 12.61 -5.98 -0.31
N ALA A 139 12.14 -4.74 -0.43
CA ALA A 139 10.74 -4.40 -0.18
C ALA A 139 9.81 -5.12 -1.17
N LEU A 140 10.21 -5.24 -2.44
CA LEU A 140 9.47 -5.97 -3.47
C LEU A 140 9.42 -7.47 -3.18
N GLU A 141 10.53 -8.07 -2.78
CA GLU A 141 10.59 -9.47 -2.32
C GLU A 141 9.62 -9.72 -1.16
N ASP A 142 9.59 -8.83 -0.17
CA ASP A 142 8.70 -8.94 0.98
C ASP A 142 7.23 -8.86 0.58
N ALA A 143 6.88 -7.94 -0.33
CA ALA A 143 5.52 -7.80 -0.86
C ALA A 143 5.06 -9.07 -1.61
N ILE A 144 5.93 -9.64 -2.44
CA ILE A 144 5.64 -10.90 -3.16
C ILE A 144 5.52 -12.06 -2.18
N ALA A 145 6.41 -12.14 -1.19
CA ALA A 145 6.40 -13.21 -0.19
C ALA A 145 5.14 -13.15 0.68
N ALA A 146 4.69 -11.96 1.07
CA ALA A 146 3.43 -11.77 1.79
C ALA A 146 2.23 -12.23 0.97
N TYR A 147 2.17 -11.87 -0.32
CA TYR A 147 1.10 -12.34 -1.19
C TYR A 147 1.12 -13.85 -1.41
N ARG A 148 2.29 -14.44 -1.66
CA ARG A 148 2.44 -15.90 -1.78
C ARG A 148 1.96 -16.61 -0.52
N CYS A 149 2.32 -16.08 0.66
CA CYS A 149 1.87 -16.60 1.94
C CYS A 149 0.33 -16.64 2.02
N LEU A 150 -0.36 -15.58 1.59
CA LEU A 150 -1.84 -15.59 1.54
C LEU A 150 -2.38 -16.71 0.65
N LEU A 151 -1.78 -16.92 -0.53
CA LEU A 151 -2.21 -18.00 -1.44
C LEU A 151 -1.97 -19.39 -0.83
N GLU A 152 -0.84 -19.60 -0.15
CA GLU A 152 -0.50 -20.83 0.56
C GLU A 152 -1.46 -21.11 1.73
N HIS A 153 -1.95 -20.05 2.39
CA HIS A 153 -2.98 -20.12 3.43
C HIS A 153 -4.40 -20.31 2.87
N GLY A 154 -4.55 -20.37 1.54
CA GLY A 154 -5.80 -20.76 0.87
C GLY A 154 -6.70 -19.59 0.46
N TYR A 155 -6.21 -18.35 0.52
CA TYR A 155 -6.90 -17.23 -0.12
C TYR A 155 -6.85 -17.42 -1.65
N ASP A 156 -8.01 -17.29 -2.29
CA ASP A 156 -8.09 -17.27 -3.75
C ASP A 156 -7.58 -15.90 -4.25
N PRO A 157 -6.72 -15.82 -5.29
CA PRO A 157 -6.32 -14.54 -5.90
C PRO A 157 -7.50 -13.60 -6.20
N ALA A 158 -8.65 -14.15 -6.59
CA ALA A 158 -9.87 -13.39 -6.86
C ALA A 158 -10.56 -12.82 -5.59
N ASP A 159 -10.06 -13.15 -4.40
CA ASP A 159 -10.50 -12.63 -3.10
C ASP A 159 -9.43 -11.74 -2.43
N VAL A 160 -8.29 -11.53 -3.09
CA VAL A 160 -7.20 -10.66 -2.64
C VAL A 160 -7.21 -9.33 -3.38
N VAL A 161 -7.08 -8.21 -2.67
CA VAL A 161 -6.84 -6.88 -3.24
C VAL A 161 -5.54 -6.32 -2.73
N PHE A 162 -4.81 -5.60 -3.58
CA PHE A 162 -3.65 -4.83 -3.13
C PHE A 162 -4.01 -3.37 -2.86
N GLY A 163 -3.42 -2.79 -1.83
CA GLY A 163 -3.55 -1.38 -1.51
C GLY A 163 -2.22 -0.79 -1.10
N GLY A 164 -2.03 0.50 -1.33
CA GLY A 164 -0.88 1.21 -0.78
C GLY A 164 -0.90 2.69 -1.06
N ASP A 165 -0.13 3.44 -0.28
CA ASP A 165 -0.02 4.89 -0.42
C ASP A 165 1.41 5.36 -0.66
N SER A 166 1.62 6.41 -1.46
CA SER A 166 2.95 6.99 -1.67
C SER A 166 3.96 5.94 -2.16
N ALA A 167 5.04 5.69 -1.41
CA ALA A 167 5.98 4.59 -1.63
C ALA A 167 5.34 3.20 -1.57
N GLY A 168 4.33 3.00 -0.74
CA GLY A 168 3.52 1.78 -0.72
C GLY A 168 2.63 1.65 -1.95
N GLY A 169 2.13 2.77 -2.49
CA GLY A 169 1.42 2.79 -3.78
C GLY A 169 2.36 2.45 -4.95
N HIS A 170 3.61 2.89 -4.90
CA HIS A 170 4.67 2.40 -5.80
C HIS A 170 4.87 0.89 -5.62
N LEU A 171 5.01 0.40 -4.38
CA LEU A 171 5.20 -1.03 -4.10
C LEU A 171 4.03 -1.86 -4.65
N THR A 172 2.79 -1.42 -4.48
CA THR A 172 1.60 -2.04 -5.09
C THR A 172 1.77 -2.22 -6.60
N LEU A 173 2.16 -1.17 -7.32
CA LEU A 173 2.32 -1.22 -8.78
C LEU A 173 3.49 -2.13 -9.18
N ALA A 174 4.64 -1.99 -8.53
CA ALA A 174 5.82 -2.82 -8.78
C ALA A 174 5.54 -4.31 -8.53
N THR A 175 4.82 -4.64 -7.45
CA THR A 175 4.42 -6.02 -7.15
C THR A 175 3.49 -6.57 -8.22
N LEU A 176 2.49 -5.83 -8.70
CA LEU A 176 1.61 -6.29 -9.78
C LEU A 176 2.39 -6.61 -11.07
N LEU A 177 3.28 -5.70 -11.48
CA LEU A 177 4.13 -5.90 -12.65
C LEU A 177 5.00 -7.17 -12.48
N ALA A 178 5.66 -7.29 -11.33
CA ALA A 178 6.55 -8.40 -11.03
C ALA A 178 5.82 -9.74 -10.92
N LEU A 179 4.57 -9.77 -10.43
CA LEU A 179 3.74 -10.98 -10.38
C LEU A 179 3.34 -11.42 -11.80
N ARG A 180 2.89 -10.47 -12.64
CA ARG A 180 2.53 -10.76 -14.02
C ARG A 180 3.73 -11.31 -14.79
N ASP A 181 4.88 -10.66 -14.68
CA ASP A 181 6.08 -11.03 -15.43
C ASP A 181 6.60 -12.42 -15.02
N ARG A 182 6.33 -12.83 -13.77
CA ARG A 182 6.61 -14.18 -13.26
C ARG A 182 5.50 -15.21 -13.51
N GLY A 183 4.42 -14.83 -14.20
CA GLY A 183 3.27 -15.72 -14.44
C GLY A 183 2.52 -16.13 -13.17
N MET A 184 2.63 -15.35 -12.08
CA MET A 184 1.91 -15.61 -10.84
C MET A 184 0.45 -15.13 -10.95
N PRO A 185 -0.49 -15.77 -10.23
CA PRO A 185 -1.88 -15.30 -10.22
C PRO A 185 -1.98 -13.87 -9.69
N LEU A 186 -2.76 -13.02 -10.36
CA LEU A 186 -2.94 -11.62 -9.98
C LEU A 186 -4.13 -11.44 -9.02
N PRO A 187 -4.08 -10.45 -8.11
CA PRO A 187 -5.22 -10.11 -7.25
C PRO A 187 -6.41 -9.59 -8.08
N VAL A 188 -7.61 -9.56 -7.50
CA VAL A 188 -8.82 -9.10 -8.23
C VAL A 188 -8.77 -7.62 -8.62
N ALA A 189 -8.11 -6.78 -7.81
CA ALA A 189 -7.96 -5.35 -8.07
C ALA A 189 -6.83 -4.74 -7.23
N ALA A 190 -6.46 -3.50 -7.54
CA ALA A 190 -5.52 -2.72 -6.75
C ALA A 190 -5.94 -1.26 -6.56
N VAL A 191 -5.55 -0.67 -5.42
CA VAL A 191 -5.84 0.70 -5.03
C VAL A 191 -4.55 1.43 -4.65
N CYS A 192 -4.23 2.50 -5.37
CA CYS A 192 -3.04 3.31 -5.13
C CYS A 192 -3.43 4.72 -4.68
N LEU A 193 -3.01 5.10 -3.47
CA LEU A 193 -3.26 6.44 -2.91
C LEU A 193 -1.99 7.29 -3.08
N SER A 194 -2.04 8.29 -3.95
CA SER A 194 -0.91 9.20 -4.23
C SER A 194 0.39 8.44 -4.58
N PRO A 195 0.40 7.50 -5.55
CA PRO A 195 1.56 6.64 -5.77
C PRO A 195 2.80 7.40 -6.22
N TRP A 196 3.95 7.08 -5.64
CA TRP A 196 5.26 7.61 -6.04
C TRP A 196 5.86 6.78 -7.19
N ALA A 197 5.28 6.87 -8.38
CA ALA A 197 5.53 5.94 -9.50
C ALA A 197 6.73 6.30 -10.42
N ASP A 198 7.35 7.46 -10.28
CA ASP A 198 8.45 7.94 -11.14
C ASP A 198 9.74 8.19 -10.34
N LEU A 199 10.66 7.23 -10.40
CA LEU A 199 11.99 7.32 -9.78
C LEU A 199 13.08 7.65 -10.80
N THR A 200 12.73 8.04 -12.04
CA THR A 200 13.68 8.43 -13.11
C THR A 200 14.61 9.58 -12.71
N GLY A 201 14.23 10.35 -11.69
CA GLY A 201 14.93 11.55 -11.24
C GLY A 201 14.58 12.80 -12.05
N ALA A 202 13.58 12.72 -12.95
CA ALA A 202 13.06 13.86 -13.68
C ALA A 202 12.52 14.92 -12.69
N PRO A 203 12.84 16.22 -12.91
CA PRO A 203 12.49 17.25 -11.94
C PRO A 203 10.99 17.50 -11.89
N ARG A 204 10.40 17.38 -10.69
CA ARG A 204 8.99 17.71 -10.45
C ARG A 204 8.78 19.23 -10.42
N ARG A 205 8.10 19.76 -11.45
CA ARG A 205 7.82 21.21 -11.60
C ARG A 205 6.39 21.57 -11.23
N VAL A 206 5.43 20.76 -11.66
CA VAL A 206 4.01 20.97 -11.38
C VAL A 206 3.77 20.81 -9.88
N ASN A 207 2.89 21.64 -9.33
CA ASN A 207 2.51 21.65 -7.91
C ASN A 207 3.65 21.82 -6.90
N ARG A 208 4.90 22.07 -7.32
CA ARG A 208 6.06 22.28 -6.42
C ARG A 208 5.79 23.31 -5.32
N LEU A 209 5.07 24.37 -5.67
CA LEU A 209 4.67 25.44 -4.74
C LEU A 209 3.31 25.17 -4.08
N LEU A 210 2.46 24.31 -4.65
CA LEU A 210 1.11 24.03 -4.16
C LEU A 210 1.08 22.92 -3.12
N ASP A 211 1.96 21.92 -3.21
CA ASP A 211 2.00 20.82 -2.26
C ASP A 211 2.36 21.33 -0.85
N PRO A 212 1.49 21.10 0.15
CA PRO A 212 1.72 21.59 1.50
C PRO A 212 2.61 20.67 2.34
N MET A 213 2.93 19.45 1.88
CA MET A 213 3.60 18.44 2.70
C MET A 213 4.99 18.07 2.18
N ILE A 214 5.13 17.72 0.90
CA ILE A 214 6.38 17.18 0.36
C ILE A 214 7.08 18.18 -0.59
N PRO A 215 8.36 18.52 -0.36
CA PRO A 215 9.09 19.39 -1.28
C PRO A 215 9.55 18.61 -2.52
N ALA A 216 9.15 19.07 -3.71
CA ALA A 216 9.51 18.45 -5.00
C ALA A 216 11.01 18.08 -5.12
N GLY A 217 11.90 19.02 -4.79
CA GLY A 217 13.35 18.79 -4.88
C GLY A 217 13.88 17.71 -3.93
N ARG A 218 13.17 17.43 -2.82
CA ARG A 218 13.51 16.34 -1.89
C ARG A 218 13.06 15.00 -2.42
N VAL A 219 11.88 14.94 -3.04
CA VAL A 219 11.42 13.74 -3.75
C VAL A 219 12.38 13.40 -4.89
N ASP A 220 12.80 14.40 -5.67
CA ASP A 220 13.78 14.19 -6.76
C ASP A 220 15.15 13.72 -6.23
N TRP A 221 15.58 14.23 -5.07
CA TRP A 221 16.80 13.78 -4.42
C TRP A 221 16.67 12.34 -3.91
N LEU A 222 15.54 11.99 -3.30
CA LEU A 222 15.25 10.66 -2.79
C LEU A 222 15.19 9.64 -3.93
N ALA A 223 14.53 9.96 -5.04
CA ALA A 223 14.49 9.12 -6.24
C ALA A 223 15.91 8.76 -6.70
N ARG A 224 16.78 9.77 -6.92
CA ARG A 224 18.18 9.55 -7.31
C ARG A 224 18.98 8.73 -6.30
N ARG A 225 18.68 8.88 -5.02
CA ARG A 225 19.36 8.14 -3.94
C ARG A 225 18.90 6.69 -3.87
N TRP A 226 17.66 6.39 -4.24
CA TRP A 226 17.06 5.05 -4.23
C TRP A 226 17.41 4.26 -5.48
N THR A 227 17.62 4.94 -6.60
CA THR A 227 18.06 4.33 -7.86
C THR A 227 19.58 4.40 -8.06
N ALA A 228 20.34 4.77 -7.04
CA ALA A 228 21.79 4.88 -7.13
C ALA A 228 22.41 3.51 -7.46
N GLY A 229 23.05 3.39 -8.63
CA GLY A 229 23.63 2.15 -9.12
C GLY A 229 22.62 1.18 -9.76
N LEU A 230 21.39 1.61 -10.02
CA LEU A 230 20.33 0.87 -10.69
C LEU A 230 19.90 1.62 -11.97
N ASP A 231 19.19 0.95 -12.89
CA ASP A 231 18.52 1.66 -14.00
C ASP A 231 17.21 2.28 -13.50
N PRO A 232 17.11 3.61 -13.36
CA PRO A 232 15.90 4.23 -12.86
C PRO A 232 14.73 4.17 -13.87
N HIS A 233 14.95 3.67 -15.09
CA HIS A 233 13.90 3.44 -16.09
C HIS A 233 13.35 2.01 -16.08
N ASP A 234 13.90 1.12 -15.25
CA ASP A 234 13.30 -0.20 -15.01
C ASP A 234 11.85 -0.01 -14.53
N PRO A 235 10.84 -0.60 -15.20
CA PRO A 235 9.45 -0.58 -14.76
C PRO A 235 9.18 -1.00 -13.31
N LEU A 236 10.03 -1.84 -12.71
CA LEU A 236 9.90 -2.24 -11.31
C LEU A 236 10.42 -1.18 -10.33
N LEU A 237 11.23 -0.23 -10.80
CA LEU A 237 11.67 0.95 -10.05
C LEU A 237 10.90 2.22 -10.41
N SER A 238 10.42 2.33 -11.65
CA SER A 238 9.58 3.44 -12.12
C SER A 238 8.34 2.89 -12.82
N PRO A 239 7.33 2.40 -12.07
CA PRO A 239 6.10 1.83 -12.63
C PRO A 239 5.36 2.76 -13.59
N VAL A 240 5.59 4.07 -13.51
CA VAL A 240 5.09 5.03 -14.52
C VAL A 240 5.54 4.72 -15.96
N LEU A 241 6.54 3.86 -16.14
CA LEU A 241 7.04 3.40 -17.44
C LEU A 241 6.57 1.98 -17.79
N GLY A 242 5.91 1.26 -16.88
CA GLY A 242 5.53 -0.13 -17.06
C GLY A 242 4.55 -0.35 -18.21
N ASP A 243 4.63 -1.57 -18.76
CA ASP A 243 3.54 -2.19 -19.50
C ASP A 243 2.51 -2.64 -18.47
N TYR A 244 1.22 -2.35 -18.68
CA TYR A 244 0.14 -2.72 -17.78
C TYR A 244 -0.77 -3.80 -18.37
N THR A 245 -0.42 -4.35 -19.53
CA THR A 245 -1.21 -5.38 -20.21
C THR A 245 -1.43 -6.56 -19.28
N GLY A 246 -2.69 -7.01 -19.17
CA GLY A 246 -3.08 -8.15 -18.34
C GLY A 246 -3.14 -7.89 -16.83
N LEU A 247 -2.87 -6.65 -16.36
CA LEU A 247 -3.04 -6.30 -14.95
C LEU A 247 -4.51 -6.16 -14.56
N PRO A 248 -4.86 -6.36 -13.26
CA PRO A 248 -6.24 -6.25 -12.80
C PRO A 248 -6.72 -4.80 -12.77
N PRO A 249 -8.04 -4.55 -12.63
CA PRO A 249 -8.58 -3.21 -12.43
C PRO A 249 -7.80 -2.40 -11.40
N LEU A 250 -7.54 -1.13 -11.73
CA LEU A 250 -6.70 -0.24 -10.93
C LEU A 250 -7.44 1.04 -10.57
N MET A 251 -7.49 1.36 -9.28
CA MET A 251 -7.90 2.67 -8.80
C MET A 251 -6.67 3.48 -8.40
N VAL A 252 -6.56 4.71 -8.93
CA VAL A 252 -5.50 5.65 -8.56
C VAL A 252 -6.15 6.92 -8.02
N VAL A 253 -5.86 7.26 -6.78
CA VAL A 253 -6.39 8.47 -6.12
C VAL A 253 -5.27 9.45 -5.89
N THR A 254 -5.46 10.72 -6.26
CA THR A 254 -4.50 11.80 -6.03
C THR A 254 -5.22 13.07 -5.60
N GLY A 255 -4.56 13.90 -4.81
CA GLY A 255 -4.94 15.28 -4.55
C GLY A 255 -4.41 16.22 -5.62
N SER A 256 -5.21 17.21 -6.00
CA SER A 256 -4.90 18.10 -7.12
C SER A 256 -3.68 19.00 -6.87
N THR A 257 -3.25 19.14 -5.61
CA THR A 257 -2.13 20.00 -5.19
C THR A 257 -0.83 19.23 -4.95
N GLU A 258 -0.82 17.91 -5.12
CA GLU A 258 0.33 17.07 -4.83
C GLU A 258 1.41 17.18 -5.90
N VAL A 259 2.67 17.08 -5.51
CA VAL A 259 3.79 16.96 -6.47
C VAL A 259 3.79 15.62 -7.21
N LEU A 260 3.17 14.57 -6.66
CA LEU A 260 3.08 13.24 -7.28
C LEU A 260 1.81 13.03 -8.12
N ARG A 261 0.98 14.07 -8.29
CA ARG A 261 -0.28 13.96 -9.02
C ARG A 261 -0.08 13.45 -10.46
N ASP A 262 0.89 14.02 -11.16
CA ASP A 262 1.09 13.76 -12.59
C ASP A 262 1.64 12.35 -12.86
N GLU A 263 2.47 11.80 -11.97
CA GLU A 263 2.95 10.42 -12.09
C GLU A 263 1.82 9.40 -11.83
N GLY A 264 0.95 9.65 -10.85
CA GLY A 264 -0.28 8.86 -10.66
C GLY A 264 -1.21 8.91 -11.88
N ARG A 265 -1.40 10.09 -12.48
CA ARG A 265 -2.20 10.23 -13.71
C ARG A 265 -1.58 9.47 -14.88
N ARG A 266 -0.26 9.57 -15.08
CA ARG A 266 0.44 8.85 -16.15
C ARG A 266 0.33 7.33 -15.99
N VAL A 267 0.37 6.81 -14.77
CA VAL A 267 0.10 5.39 -14.50
C VAL A 267 -1.31 5.02 -14.96
N ALA A 268 -2.32 5.81 -14.58
CA ALA A 268 -3.71 5.58 -14.98
C ALA A 268 -3.89 5.59 -16.51
N GLU A 269 -3.32 6.59 -17.20
CA GLU A 269 -3.35 6.70 -18.65
C GLU A 269 -2.71 5.49 -19.35
N ARG A 270 -1.55 5.02 -18.86
CA ARG A 270 -0.86 3.84 -19.42
C ARG A 270 -1.62 2.55 -19.16
N ALA A 271 -2.13 2.36 -17.94
CA ALA A 271 -2.95 1.21 -17.61
C ALA A 271 -4.20 1.12 -18.49
N ARG A 272 -4.89 2.25 -18.67
CA ARG A 272 -6.05 2.36 -19.57
C ARG A 272 -5.68 2.06 -21.02
N ALA A 273 -4.57 2.61 -21.51
CA ALA A 273 -4.08 2.34 -22.86
C ALA A 273 -3.71 0.86 -23.08
N ALA A 274 -3.30 0.16 -22.03
CA ALA A 274 -3.04 -1.28 -22.05
C ALA A 274 -4.31 -2.15 -21.87
N GLY A 275 -5.49 -1.53 -21.84
CA GLY A 275 -6.78 -2.22 -21.72
C GLY A 275 -7.16 -2.61 -20.30
N VAL A 276 -6.50 -2.08 -19.27
CA VAL A 276 -6.91 -2.25 -17.87
C VAL A 276 -8.07 -1.30 -17.56
N PRO A 277 -9.15 -1.74 -16.88
CA PRO A 277 -10.16 -0.82 -16.35
C PRO A 277 -9.56 0.07 -15.25
N VAL A 278 -9.66 1.39 -15.39
CA VAL A 278 -9.00 2.35 -14.49
C VAL A 278 -9.95 3.41 -13.96
N THR A 279 -10.09 3.50 -12.63
CA THR A 279 -10.68 4.65 -11.96
C THR A 279 -9.56 5.58 -11.50
N TYR A 280 -9.41 6.74 -12.15
CA TYR A 280 -8.52 7.80 -11.66
C TYR A 280 -9.33 8.86 -10.95
N GLU A 281 -9.01 9.15 -9.69
CA GLU A 281 -9.66 10.22 -8.93
C GLU A 281 -8.68 11.35 -8.61
N GLU A 282 -9.02 12.58 -9.03
CA GLU A 282 -8.31 13.79 -8.64
C GLU A 282 -9.16 14.63 -7.68
N TRP A 283 -8.74 14.67 -6.42
CA TRP A 283 -9.42 15.34 -5.32
C TRP A 283 -8.98 16.80 -5.20
N PRO A 284 -9.87 17.77 -5.45
CA PRO A 284 -9.50 19.17 -5.46
C PRO A 284 -8.90 19.64 -4.14
N ARG A 285 -7.71 20.24 -4.19
CA ARG A 285 -7.01 20.90 -3.07
C ARG A 285 -6.65 19.99 -1.91
N MET A 286 -6.69 18.68 -2.11
CA MET A 286 -6.25 17.71 -1.11
C MET A 286 -4.71 17.55 -1.12
N PRO A 287 -4.08 17.39 0.06
CA PRO A 287 -2.66 17.14 0.20
C PRO A 287 -2.27 15.68 -0.09
N HIS A 288 -0.96 15.42 -0.12
CA HIS A 288 -0.39 14.09 -0.30
C HIS A 288 -0.93 13.08 0.71
N VAL A 289 -1.48 11.96 0.21
CA VAL A 289 -2.12 10.90 1.00
C VAL A 289 -3.20 11.46 1.94
N PHE A 290 -4.06 12.35 1.45
CA PHE A 290 -5.09 12.97 2.29
C PHE A 290 -6.01 11.95 3.00
N ALA A 291 -6.16 10.73 2.46
CA ALA A 291 -6.91 9.63 3.06
C ALA A 291 -6.53 9.35 4.53
N ILE A 292 -5.26 9.50 4.91
CA ILE A 292 -4.79 9.29 6.30
C ILE A 292 -5.41 10.29 7.28
N LEU A 293 -5.90 11.43 6.78
CA LEU A 293 -6.40 12.55 7.56
C LEU A 293 -7.90 12.43 7.90
N ALA A 294 -8.52 11.29 7.62
CA ALA A 294 -9.94 11.04 7.79
C ALA A 294 -10.45 11.15 9.25
N ASP A 295 -9.56 11.19 10.23
CA ASP A 295 -9.94 11.54 11.61
C ASP A 295 -10.42 13.01 11.73
N VAL A 296 -9.87 13.92 10.91
CA VAL A 296 -10.08 15.37 11.06
C VAL A 296 -10.58 16.07 9.79
N VAL A 297 -10.26 15.55 8.60
CA VAL A 297 -10.68 16.12 7.31
C VAL A 297 -11.91 15.35 6.79
N PRO A 298 -13.08 16.00 6.62
CA PRO A 298 -14.28 15.35 6.09
C PRO A 298 -14.08 14.74 4.70
N GLU A 299 -13.43 15.45 3.78
CA GLU A 299 -13.17 14.98 2.41
C GLU A 299 -12.35 13.68 2.39
N ALA A 300 -11.42 13.53 3.34
CA ALA A 300 -10.64 12.31 3.49
C ALA A 300 -11.47 11.09 3.91
N ARG A 301 -12.65 11.26 4.51
CA ARG A 301 -13.54 10.15 4.85
C ARG A 301 -14.28 9.61 3.62
N GLU A 302 -14.54 10.48 2.66
CA GLU A 302 -15.32 10.17 1.46
C GLU A 302 -14.57 9.24 0.48
N VAL A 303 -13.24 9.18 0.57
CA VAL A 303 -12.44 8.28 -0.28
C VAL A 303 -12.75 6.79 -0.03
N TYR A 304 -13.08 6.40 1.20
CA TYR A 304 -13.27 4.98 1.54
C TYR A 304 -14.54 4.38 0.91
N PRO A 305 -15.71 5.07 0.93
CA PRO A 305 -16.85 4.66 0.13
C PRO A 305 -16.58 4.56 -1.37
N HIS A 306 -15.73 5.44 -1.93
CA HIS A 306 -15.33 5.38 -3.34
C HIS A 306 -14.54 4.09 -3.63
N ILE A 307 -13.56 3.79 -2.79
CA ILE A 307 -12.77 2.55 -2.85
C ILE A 307 -13.68 1.32 -2.74
N ALA A 308 -14.62 1.32 -1.79
CA ALA A 308 -15.55 0.21 -1.62
C ALA A 308 -16.39 -0.04 -2.89
N ARG A 309 -16.95 1.01 -3.50
CA ARG A 309 -17.72 0.89 -4.75
C ARG A 309 -16.87 0.37 -5.91
N PHE A 310 -15.64 0.89 -6.05
CA PHE A 310 -14.70 0.40 -7.05
C PHE A 310 -14.42 -1.09 -6.88
N LEU A 311 -14.14 -1.55 -5.65
CA LEU A 311 -13.84 -2.96 -5.38
C LEU A 311 -15.05 -3.88 -5.57
N THR A 312 -16.26 -3.42 -5.26
CA THR A 312 -17.50 -4.16 -5.57
C THR A 312 -17.62 -4.35 -7.08
N ALA A 313 -17.53 -3.27 -7.87
CA ALA A 313 -17.66 -3.34 -9.31
C ALA A 313 -16.52 -4.14 -9.98
N ALA A 314 -15.30 -4.09 -9.44
CA ALA A 314 -14.19 -4.93 -9.90
C ALA A 314 -14.46 -6.43 -9.64
N GLN A 315 -15.07 -6.79 -8.50
CA GLN A 315 -15.47 -8.17 -8.21
C GLN A 315 -16.54 -8.66 -9.20
N ASP A 316 -17.48 -7.80 -9.59
CA ASP A 316 -18.56 -8.13 -10.52
C ASP A 316 -18.06 -8.37 -11.96
N LEU A 317 -16.83 -7.97 -12.29
CA LEU A 317 -16.18 -8.30 -13.56
C LEU A 317 -15.67 -9.74 -13.63
N LEU A 318 -15.56 -10.43 -12.49
CA LEU A 318 -15.15 -11.84 -12.48
C LEU A 318 -16.27 -12.73 -13.04
N PRO A 319 -15.91 -13.80 -13.77
CA PRO A 319 -16.90 -14.79 -14.16
C PRO A 319 -17.57 -15.42 -12.92
N VAL A 320 -18.86 -15.73 -13.04
CA VAL A 320 -19.64 -16.37 -11.95
C VAL A 320 -18.94 -17.65 -11.51
N ARG A 321 -18.58 -17.73 -10.22
CA ARG A 321 -17.91 -18.89 -9.63
C ARG A 321 -18.84 -20.11 -9.64
N ASP A 322 -18.40 -21.21 -10.23
CA ASP A 322 -18.92 -22.53 -9.86
C ASP A 322 -18.37 -22.87 -8.47
N GLY A 323 -19.21 -23.31 -7.54
CA GLY A 323 -18.98 -23.30 -6.08
C GLY A 323 -17.82 -24.15 -5.53
N SER A 324 -16.90 -24.61 -6.38
CA SER A 324 -15.68 -25.30 -5.99
C SER A 324 -14.51 -24.32 -5.83
N LYS A 325 -13.99 -24.15 -4.59
CA LYS A 325 -12.66 -23.55 -4.36
C LYS A 325 -11.62 -24.42 -5.09
N ARG A 326 -11.21 -24.04 -6.31
CA ARG A 326 -10.12 -24.72 -7.02
C ARG A 326 -8.81 -24.30 -6.36
N ARG A 327 -8.13 -25.26 -5.74
CA ARG A 327 -6.76 -25.07 -5.25
C ARG A 327 -5.86 -24.85 -6.47
N LEU A 328 -5.45 -23.60 -6.72
CA LEU A 328 -4.49 -23.28 -7.77
C LEU A 328 -3.16 -23.94 -7.43
N ALA A 329 -2.61 -24.72 -8.36
CA ALA A 329 -1.23 -25.17 -8.24
C ALA A 329 -0.33 -23.94 -8.36
N MET A 330 0.39 -23.61 -7.30
CA MET A 330 1.43 -22.58 -7.38
C MET A 330 2.52 -23.07 -8.34
N PRO A 331 2.97 -22.25 -9.29
CA PRO A 331 4.16 -22.59 -10.05
C PRO A 331 5.33 -22.78 -9.07
N ASP A 332 6.11 -23.83 -9.30
CA ASP A 332 7.30 -24.18 -8.51
C ASP A 332 8.40 -23.16 -8.83
N LEU A 333 8.32 -21.97 -8.22
CA LEU A 333 9.31 -20.91 -8.37
C LEU A 333 10.35 -21.08 -7.27
N ALA A 334 11.55 -21.52 -7.64
CA ALA A 334 12.66 -21.65 -6.69
C ALA A 334 13.01 -20.27 -6.11
N ALA A 335 13.53 -20.22 -4.88
CA ALA A 335 13.98 -18.98 -4.25
C ALA A 335 15.02 -18.21 -5.09
N SER A 336 15.74 -18.90 -5.99
CA SER A 336 16.67 -18.31 -6.96
C SER A 336 16.00 -17.51 -8.09
N ASP A 337 14.74 -17.80 -8.41
CA ASP A 337 13.96 -17.10 -9.45
C ASP A 337 13.26 -15.85 -8.90
N LEU A 338 13.29 -15.67 -7.57
CA LEU A 338 12.74 -14.53 -6.85
C LEU A 338 13.77 -13.43 -6.61
N ALA A 339 15.06 -13.73 -6.72
CA ALA A 339 16.07 -12.69 -6.78
C ALA A 339 15.70 -11.77 -7.94
N ALA A 340 15.41 -10.50 -7.64
CA ALA A 340 15.42 -9.45 -8.66
C ALA A 340 16.87 -9.36 -9.16
N SER A 341 17.25 -10.26 -10.07
CA SER A 341 18.63 -10.54 -10.44
C SER A 341 19.32 -9.39 -11.18
N ASP A 342 18.62 -8.26 -11.36
CA ASP A 342 19.15 -7.04 -11.97
C ASP A 342 18.97 -5.77 -11.11
N LEU A 343 18.45 -5.87 -9.87
CA LEU A 343 18.29 -4.73 -8.96
C LEU A 343 19.30 -4.72 -7.79
N SER A 344 20.33 -5.58 -7.84
CA SER A 344 21.41 -5.61 -6.85
C SER A 344 22.51 -4.60 -7.20
N GLY A 345 22.32 -3.34 -6.79
CA GLY A 345 23.36 -2.30 -6.84
C GLY A 345 24.42 -2.45 -5.73
N PRO A 346 25.54 -1.70 -5.76
CA PRO A 346 26.61 -1.76 -4.75
C PRO A 346 26.14 -1.25 -3.38
N ASP A 347 26.64 -1.84 -2.28
CA ASP A 347 26.31 -1.51 -0.89
C ASP A 347 26.53 -0.04 -0.55
N LEU A 348 25.43 0.65 -0.22
CA LEU A 348 25.44 2.01 0.33
C LEU A 348 25.65 1.98 1.84
N LEU A 349 26.25 0.91 2.36
CA LEU A 349 26.63 0.78 3.76
C LEU A 349 27.58 1.93 4.11
N LEU A 350 27.13 2.79 5.01
CA LEU A 350 28.00 3.75 5.68
C LEU A 350 29.03 2.94 6.49
N PRO A 351 30.35 3.11 6.28
CA PRO A 351 31.31 2.56 7.22
C PRO A 351 31.12 3.25 8.58
N GLY A 352 30.72 2.48 9.60
CA GLY A 352 30.89 2.86 11.01
C GLY A 352 29.67 3.29 11.83
N LEU A 353 28.43 2.96 11.44
CA LEU A 353 27.29 3.02 12.38
C LEU A 353 26.94 1.60 12.87
N PRO A 354 26.89 1.35 14.19
CA PRO A 354 26.54 0.04 14.71
C PRO A 354 25.10 -0.31 14.31
N VAL A 355 24.93 -1.50 13.74
CA VAL A 355 23.62 -2.16 13.62
C VAL A 355 23.17 -2.49 15.06
N PRO A 356 22.05 -1.94 15.57
CA PRO A 356 21.54 -2.35 16.86
C PRO A 356 20.83 -3.69 16.71
N ASP A 357 21.19 -4.67 17.53
CA ASP A 357 20.30 -5.78 17.87
C ASP A 357 19.01 -5.19 18.43
N LEU A 358 17.92 -5.29 17.68
CA LEU A 358 16.59 -5.03 18.23
C LEU A 358 16.21 -6.26 19.07
N PRO A 359 15.98 -6.11 20.38
CA PRO A 359 15.43 -7.21 21.15
C PRO A 359 14.03 -7.52 20.62
N ALA A 360 13.73 -8.81 20.47
CA ALA A 360 12.37 -9.28 20.23
C ALA A 360 11.41 -8.66 21.26
N PRO A 361 10.17 -8.31 20.88
CA PRO A 361 9.20 -7.81 21.83
C PRO A 361 8.94 -8.85 22.92
N ASP A 362 9.27 -8.50 24.16
CA ASP A 362 9.00 -9.28 25.36
C ASP A 362 7.48 -9.20 25.64
N LEU A 363 6.70 -10.06 24.97
CA LEU A 363 5.30 -10.27 25.27
C LEU A 363 5.20 -11.34 26.36
N ALA A 364 5.18 -10.89 27.61
CA ALA A 364 4.78 -11.74 28.72
C ALA A 364 3.33 -12.24 28.48
N PRO A 365 3.04 -13.53 28.64
CA PRO A 365 1.70 -14.06 28.47
C PRO A 365 0.84 -13.66 29.67
N GLU A 366 -0.09 -12.73 29.49
CA GLU A 366 -1.24 -12.64 30.40
C GLU A 366 -2.28 -13.68 29.99
N ASP A 367 -2.58 -14.56 30.94
CA ASP A 367 -3.57 -15.63 30.87
C ASP A 367 -4.93 -15.14 30.34
N VAL A 368 -5.25 -15.48 29.10
CA VAL A 368 -6.63 -15.49 28.60
C VAL A 368 -6.89 -16.85 27.96
N ALA A 369 -7.74 -17.63 28.63
CA ALA A 369 -8.17 -18.95 28.21
C ALA A 369 -8.70 -18.96 26.76
N ALA A 370 -8.09 -19.79 25.92
CA ALA A 370 -8.47 -20.00 24.53
C ALA A 370 -9.85 -20.69 24.39
N PRO A 371 -10.74 -20.26 23.48
CA PRO A 371 -11.79 -21.13 22.98
C PRO A 371 -11.25 -21.97 21.82
N VAL A 372 -11.31 -23.29 22.00
CA VAL A 372 -11.03 -24.32 21.00
C VAL A 372 -11.96 -24.17 19.80
N LEU A 373 -11.38 -23.89 18.62
CA LEU A 373 -12.03 -23.99 17.31
C LEU A 373 -12.48 -25.43 17.04
N ARG A 374 -13.75 -25.75 17.29
CA ARG A 374 -14.37 -26.99 16.79
C ARG A 374 -14.78 -26.81 15.32
N LYS A 375 -14.09 -27.53 14.43
CA LYS A 375 -14.55 -27.82 13.06
C LYS A 375 -15.96 -28.43 13.12
N ARG A 376 -16.96 -27.74 12.56
CA ARG A 376 -18.25 -28.37 12.26
C ARG A 376 -18.12 -29.18 10.98
N SER A 377 -18.13 -30.50 11.12
CA SER A 377 -18.35 -31.42 10.01
C SER A 377 -19.81 -31.33 9.54
N ALA A 378 -19.98 -31.32 8.22
CA ALA A 378 -21.27 -31.44 7.57
C ALA A 378 -21.96 -32.77 7.96
N ARG A 379 -23.28 -32.73 8.19
CA ARG A 379 -24.13 -33.93 8.13
C ARG A 379 -24.96 -33.90 6.85
N PRO A 380 -25.12 -35.04 6.15
CA PRO A 380 -25.97 -35.13 4.98
C PRO A 380 -27.43 -35.26 5.38
N GLY A 381 -28.32 -34.77 4.52
CA GLY A 381 -29.76 -35.00 4.61
C GLY A 381 -30.14 -36.46 4.36
N SER A 382 -31.27 -36.86 4.94
CA SER A 382 -32.05 -38.03 4.54
C SER A 382 -33.52 -37.77 4.83
N ALA A 383 -34.35 -38.23 3.90
CA ALA A 383 -35.77 -38.03 3.75
C ALA A 383 -36.64 -38.95 4.67
N ALA A 384 -37.96 -38.76 4.54
CA ALA A 384 -39.10 -39.52 5.08
C ALA A 384 -39.35 -39.39 6.60
N ALA A 385 -40.57 -39.22 7.11
CA ALA A 385 -41.91 -39.49 6.56
C ALA A 385 -42.89 -38.36 6.88
#